data_AF-A0ABD3PCX6-F1
#
_entry.id   AF-A0ABD3PCX6-F1
#
_cell.length_a   1.000
_cell.length_b   1.000
_cell.length_c   1.000
_cell.angle_alpha   90.00
_cell.angle_beta   90.00
_cell.angle_gamma   90.00
#
_symmetry.space_group_name_H-M   'P 1'
#
loop_
_entity.id
_entity.type
_entity.pdbx_description
1 polymer ?
#
loop_
_entity_poly.entity_id
_entity_poly.type
_entity_poly.pdbx_seq_one_letter_code
_entity_poly.pdbx_strand_id
1 'polypeptide(L)'
;MMKICSTMQWAGQTPSRRRSNAECIRKLMHEQIKRGHMMRWELDRLLRQVEERIISLDKDINSALQNVWEGDAGRLTLQKEKAEAQRWMLKGWEAQSSHPLKHKMRITVVRAQLCPLLKLKQSMRDKLLRIKETKEFATKDKLLEEISDLEGASRGWFEEDNAFEAWLRNSRERSAAAGNPRGQGCTWRQARDWIAVHRQCCLAHPWRFGGQADRPWEEGIGGK
;
A
#
# COMPACT_ATOMS: atom_id res chain seq x y z
N MET A 1 39.73 -50.93 -24.91
CA MET A 1 39.48 -49.91 -23.86
C MET A 1 38.49 -48.89 -24.40
N MET A 2 37.20 -49.00 -24.03
CA MET A 2 36.15 -48.09 -24.50
C MET A 2 35.93 -46.98 -23.46
N LYS A 3 36.02 -45.72 -23.90
CA LYS A 3 35.67 -44.54 -23.11
C LYS A 3 34.16 -44.30 -23.24
N ILE A 4 33.45 -44.46 -22.13
CA ILE A 4 32.02 -44.13 -22.02
C ILE A 4 31.91 -42.61 -21.92
N CYS A 5 31.40 -41.98 -22.97
CA CYS A 5 31.04 -40.56 -22.96
C CYS A 5 29.75 -40.39 -22.14
N SER A 6 29.90 -39.94 -20.90
CA SER A 6 28.79 -39.59 -20.02
C SER A 6 28.20 -38.25 -20.47
N THR A 7 27.20 -38.30 -21.35
CA THR A 7 26.33 -37.16 -21.67
C THR A 7 25.45 -36.85 -20.46
N MET A 8 25.94 -35.98 -19.58
CA MET A 8 25.12 -35.41 -18.51
C MET A 8 24.10 -34.46 -19.13
N GLN A 9 22.88 -34.96 -19.15
CA GLN A 9 21.62 -34.31 -19.45
C GLN A 9 21.37 -33.22 -18.40
N TRP A 10 21.60 -31.94 -18.74
CA TRP A 10 21.17 -30.82 -17.92
C TRP A 10 19.67 -30.59 -18.16
N ALA A 11 18.86 -31.26 -17.34
CA ALA A 11 17.43 -30.98 -17.23
C ALA A 11 17.25 -29.51 -16.81
N GLY A 12 16.47 -28.77 -17.61
CA GLY A 12 16.28 -27.33 -17.49
C GLY A 12 15.73 -26.92 -16.13
N GLN A 13 16.56 -26.22 -15.34
CA GLN A 13 16.06 -25.37 -14.28
C GLN A 13 15.47 -24.12 -14.94
N THR A 14 14.15 -24.11 -15.16
CA THR A 14 13.46 -22.86 -15.51
C THR A 14 13.66 -21.89 -14.35
N PRO A 15 14.28 -20.71 -14.57
CA PRO A 15 14.45 -19.71 -13.52
C PRO A 15 13.07 -19.37 -12.94
N SER A 16 12.91 -19.66 -11.66
CA SER A 16 11.64 -19.54 -10.95
C SER A 16 11.00 -18.17 -11.17
N ARG A 17 9.80 -18.15 -11.77
CA ARG A 17 8.96 -16.96 -12.08
C ARG A 17 8.73 -16.01 -10.88
N ARG A 18 9.03 -16.42 -9.65
CA ARG A 18 8.91 -15.58 -8.44
C ARG A 18 10.05 -14.60 -8.23
N ARG A 19 11.27 -14.87 -8.72
CA ARG A 19 12.41 -13.93 -8.59
C ARG A 19 12.22 -12.65 -9.40
N SER A 20 11.55 -12.74 -10.55
CA SER A 20 11.34 -11.58 -11.43
C SER A 20 10.37 -10.54 -10.85
N ASN A 21 9.37 -10.94 -10.06
CA ASN A 21 8.41 -9.98 -9.51
C ASN A 21 9.04 -9.10 -8.41
N ALA A 22 9.77 -9.70 -7.46
CA ALA A 22 10.45 -8.95 -6.40
C ALA A 22 11.51 -7.98 -6.96
N GLU A 23 12.24 -8.38 -8.01
CA GLU A 23 13.15 -7.47 -8.71
C GLU A 23 12.44 -6.34 -9.44
N CYS A 24 11.32 -6.63 -10.11
CA CYS A 24 10.49 -5.62 -10.76
C CYS A 24 9.97 -4.59 -9.74
N ILE A 25 9.45 -5.07 -8.62
CA ILE A 25 8.99 -4.26 -7.48
C ILE A 25 10.13 -3.35 -6.98
N ARG A 26 11.31 -3.91 -6.71
CA ARG A 26 12.47 -3.13 -6.26
C ARG A 26 12.87 -2.06 -7.28
N LYS A 27 12.87 -2.38 -8.58
CA LYS A 27 13.19 -1.41 -9.64
C LYS A 27 12.17 -0.27 -9.69
N LEU A 28 10.87 -0.59 -9.63
CA LEU A 28 9.81 0.42 -9.61
C LEU A 28 9.92 1.33 -8.39
N MET A 29 10.23 0.78 -7.21
CA MET A 29 10.46 1.57 -6.00
C MET A 29 11.67 2.50 -6.15
N HIS A 30 12.79 2.00 -6.69
CA HIS A 30 13.97 2.84 -6.91
C HIS A 30 13.67 3.97 -7.89
N GLU A 31 12.90 3.70 -8.94
CA GLU A 31 12.48 4.74 -9.89
C GLU A 31 11.52 5.75 -9.27
N GLN A 32 10.59 5.33 -8.41
CA GLN A 32 9.72 6.24 -7.67
C GLN A 32 10.51 7.17 -6.76
N ILE A 33 11.48 6.60 -6.02
CA ILE A 33 12.42 7.34 -5.19
C ILE A 33 13.15 8.35 -6.09
N LYS A 34 13.90 7.93 -7.11
CA LYS A 34 14.66 8.84 -7.99
C LYS A 34 13.85 9.98 -8.61
N ARG A 35 12.57 9.74 -8.93
CA ARG A 35 11.68 10.75 -9.52
C ARG A 35 11.19 11.78 -8.50
N GLY A 36 11.41 11.57 -7.20
CA GLY A 36 10.90 12.44 -6.13
C GLY A 36 9.38 12.35 -5.95
N HIS A 37 8.73 11.32 -6.50
CA HIS A 37 7.27 11.16 -6.41
C HIS A 37 6.88 10.46 -5.11
N MET A 38 7.07 11.17 -3.99
CA MET A 38 6.78 10.63 -2.66
C MET A 38 5.98 11.63 -1.84
N MET A 39 5.08 11.08 -1.03
CA MET A 39 4.33 11.86 -0.06
C MET A 39 5.24 12.30 1.09
N ARG A 40 4.85 13.39 1.77
CA ARG A 40 5.62 13.97 2.88
C ARG A 40 6.01 12.93 3.94
N TRP A 41 5.05 12.13 4.39
CA TRP A 41 5.30 11.13 5.43
C TRP A 41 6.20 9.98 4.94
N GLU A 42 6.16 9.62 3.64
CA GLU A 42 7.08 8.65 3.04
C GLU A 42 8.50 9.19 3.04
N LEU A 43 8.65 10.45 2.64
CA LEU A 43 9.94 11.13 2.63
C LEU A 43 10.52 11.23 4.05
N ASP A 44 9.72 11.65 5.03
CA ASP A 44 10.13 11.74 6.44
C ASP A 44 10.55 10.37 6.99
N ARG A 45 9.81 9.31 6.65
CA ARG A 45 10.13 7.93 7.05
C ARG A 45 11.43 7.44 6.42
N LEU A 46 11.63 7.67 5.12
CA LEU A 46 12.86 7.28 4.42
C LEU A 46 14.08 8.05 4.94
N LEU A 47 13.93 9.35 5.18
CA LEU A 47 14.98 10.17 5.80
C LEU A 47 15.37 9.60 7.17
N ARG A 48 14.39 9.26 8.01
CA ARG A 48 14.65 8.62 9.32
C ARG A 48 15.40 7.31 9.18
N GLN A 49 14.99 6.43 8.25
CA GLN A 49 15.68 5.15 8.02
C GLN A 49 17.14 5.34 7.56
N VAL A 50 17.38 6.31 6.67
CA VAL A 50 18.74 6.62 6.22
C VAL A 50 19.57 7.21 7.36
N GLU A 51 18.99 8.06 8.21
CA GLU A 51 19.66 8.62 9.38
C GLU A 51 19.99 7.55 10.43
N GLU A 52 19.06 6.67 10.76
CA GLU A 52 19.30 5.50 11.64
C GLU A 52 20.41 4.61 11.07
N ARG A 53 20.43 4.39 9.75
CA ARG A 53 21.50 3.62 9.10
C ARG A 53 22.86 4.31 9.22
N ILE A 54 22.94 5.62 8.98
CA ILE A 54 24.19 6.38 9.15
C ILE A 54 24.68 6.27 10.60
N ILE A 55 23.79 6.44 11.60
CA ILE A 55 24.14 6.30 13.02
C ILE A 55 24.66 4.89 13.33
N SER A 56 24.05 3.84 12.76
CA SER A 56 24.54 2.47 12.93
C SER A 56 25.94 2.26 12.32
N LEU A 57 26.17 2.79 11.11
CA LEU A 57 27.46 2.71 10.43
C LEU A 57 28.55 3.47 11.19
N ASP A 58 28.23 4.61 11.78
CA ASP A 58 29.17 5.36 12.63
C ASP A 58 29.61 4.56 13.85
N LYS A 59 28.68 3.86 14.50
CA LYS A 59 29.01 2.95 15.61
C LYS A 59 29.92 1.82 15.13
N ASP A 60 29.58 1.18 14.02
CA ASP A 60 30.35 0.07 13.46
C ASP A 60 31.77 0.51 13.04
N ILE A 61 31.91 1.70 12.43
CA ILE A 61 33.22 2.29 12.08
C ILE A 61 34.05 2.52 13.33
N ASN A 62 33.47 3.13 14.37
CA ASN A 62 34.18 3.37 15.63
C ASN A 62 34.63 2.06 16.30
N SER A 63 33.77 1.03 16.29
CA SER A 63 34.12 -0.30 16.79
C SER A 63 35.22 -0.98 15.95
N ALA A 64 35.18 -0.88 14.62
CA ALA A 64 36.22 -1.45 13.74
C ALA A 64 37.59 -0.77 13.95
N LEU A 65 37.60 0.55 14.15
CA LEU A 65 38.81 1.31 14.47
C LEU A 65 39.41 0.91 15.83
N GLN A 66 38.57 0.64 16.83
CA GLN A 66 39.02 0.17 18.14
C GLN A 66 39.60 -1.26 18.11
N ASN A 67 39.05 -2.12 17.25
CA ASN A 67 39.44 -3.53 17.17
C ASN A 67 40.60 -3.81 16.19
N VAL A 68 41.24 -2.78 15.61
CA VAL A 68 42.35 -2.88 14.62
C VAL A 68 41.93 -3.63 13.33
N TRP A 69 40.66 -3.55 12.94
CA TRP A 69 40.16 -4.16 11.70
C TRP A 69 40.12 -3.12 10.57
N GLU A 70 41.30 -2.65 10.14
CA GLU A 70 41.45 -1.53 9.20
C GLU A 70 40.75 -1.78 7.84
N GLY A 71 40.81 -3.01 7.32
CA GLY A 71 40.18 -3.37 6.05
C GLY A 71 38.65 -3.25 6.07
N ASP A 72 38.02 -3.48 7.22
CA ASP A 72 36.56 -3.38 7.35
C ASP A 72 36.10 -1.93 7.56
N ALA A 73 36.92 -1.10 8.22
CA ALA A 73 36.63 0.32 8.41
C ALA A 73 36.49 1.06 7.06
N GLY A 74 37.38 0.81 6.10
CA GLY A 74 37.30 1.42 4.77
C GLY A 74 36.01 1.05 4.02
N ARG A 75 35.58 -0.21 4.09
CA ARG A 75 34.32 -0.67 3.46
C ARG A 75 33.10 -0.01 4.10
N LEU A 76 33.08 0.14 5.42
CA LEU A 76 31.99 0.78 6.14
C LEU A 76 31.90 2.28 5.85
N THR A 77 33.03 2.98 5.76
CA THR A 77 33.08 4.40 5.36
C THR A 77 32.46 4.62 3.97
N LEU A 78 32.80 3.77 2.99
CA LEU A 78 32.19 3.85 1.66
C LEU A 78 30.66 3.62 1.70
N GLN A 79 30.17 2.75 2.58
CA GLN A 79 28.73 2.56 2.77
C GLN A 79 28.07 3.79 3.40
N LYS A 80 28.75 4.44 4.36
CA LYS A 80 28.28 5.68 4.98
C LYS A 80 28.18 6.80 3.96
N GLU A 81 29.20 7.01 3.15
CA GLU A 81 29.20 8.03 2.09
C GLU A 81 28.01 7.84 1.11
N LYS A 82 27.73 6.59 0.72
CA LYS A 82 26.55 6.27 -0.10
C LYS A 82 25.23 6.62 0.59
N ALA A 83 25.11 6.31 1.89
CA ALA A 83 23.92 6.66 2.67
C ALA A 83 23.77 8.18 2.84
N GLU A 84 24.86 8.91 3.04
CA GLU A 84 24.87 10.37 3.12
C GLU A 84 24.49 11.01 1.78
N ALA A 85 25.02 10.52 0.66
CA ALA A 85 24.62 10.96 -0.67
C ALA A 85 23.11 10.74 -0.89
N GLN A 86 22.57 9.60 -0.46
CA GLN A 86 21.14 9.33 -0.50
C GLN A 86 20.34 10.29 0.39
N ARG A 87 20.82 10.60 1.61
CA ARG A 87 20.20 11.58 2.50
C ARG A 87 20.14 12.97 1.87
N TRP A 88 21.23 13.41 1.23
CA TRP A 88 21.30 14.69 0.52
C TRP A 88 20.32 14.73 -0.65
N MET A 89 20.28 13.67 -1.45
CA MET A 89 19.30 13.53 -2.54
C MET A 89 17.86 13.64 -2.03
N LEU A 90 17.53 12.95 -0.94
CA LEU A 90 16.19 12.98 -0.33
C LEU A 90 15.83 14.38 0.21
N LYS A 91 16.76 15.08 0.86
CA LYS A 91 16.53 16.45 1.36
C LYS A 91 16.27 17.47 0.25
N GLY A 92 16.77 17.21 -0.96
CA GLY A 92 16.52 18.05 -2.12
C GLY A 92 15.14 17.87 -2.76
N TRP A 93 14.34 16.90 -2.31
CA TRP A 93 13.01 16.66 -2.87
C TRP A 93 11.92 17.43 -2.15
N GLU A 94 11.06 18.06 -2.94
CA GLU A 94 9.82 18.64 -2.44
C GLU A 94 8.78 17.54 -2.27
N ALA A 95 8.17 17.49 -1.09
CA ALA A 95 7.09 16.54 -0.83
C ALA A 95 5.93 16.78 -1.81
N GLN A 96 5.57 15.76 -2.57
CA GLN A 96 4.49 15.91 -3.53
C GLN A 96 3.16 16.04 -2.78
N SER A 97 2.36 17.02 -3.19
CA SER A 97 0.97 17.12 -2.72
C SER A 97 0.25 15.82 -3.07
N SER A 98 -0.58 15.31 -2.16
CA SER A 98 -1.13 13.95 -2.25
C SER A 98 -1.67 13.63 -3.64
N HIS A 99 -1.28 12.48 -4.18
CA HIS A 99 -1.66 12.07 -5.53
C HIS A 99 -3.18 12.03 -5.73
N PRO A 100 -3.69 12.25 -6.95
CA PRO A 100 -5.09 12.01 -7.24
C PRO A 100 -5.43 10.51 -7.15
N LEU A 101 -6.68 10.18 -6.78
CA LEU A 101 -7.20 8.81 -6.85
C LEU A 101 -6.99 8.25 -8.26
N LYS A 102 -6.32 7.09 -8.38
CA LYS A 102 -6.03 6.45 -9.68
C LYS A 102 -7.30 6.26 -10.51
N HIS A 103 -8.41 5.92 -9.86
CA HIS A 103 -9.70 5.66 -10.49
C HIS A 103 -10.73 6.79 -10.30
N LYS A 104 -10.28 8.05 -10.14
CA LYS A 104 -11.16 9.21 -9.86
C LYS A 104 -12.37 9.31 -10.79
N MET A 105 -12.18 9.13 -12.10
CA MET A 105 -13.27 9.20 -13.09
C MET A 105 -14.32 8.10 -12.86
N ARG A 106 -13.88 6.84 -12.70
CA ARG A 106 -14.79 5.71 -12.47
C ARG A 106 -15.54 5.86 -11.16
N ILE A 107 -14.82 6.22 -10.09
CA ILE A 107 -15.44 6.53 -8.79
C ILE A 107 -16.51 7.59 -8.98
N THR A 108 -16.25 8.67 -9.73
CA THR A 108 -17.23 9.74 -9.98
C THR A 108 -18.49 9.25 -10.69
N VAL A 109 -18.37 8.33 -11.66
CA VAL A 109 -19.51 7.71 -12.35
C VAL A 109 -20.33 6.84 -11.41
N VAL A 110 -19.70 5.94 -10.64
CA VAL A 110 -20.39 5.07 -9.67
C VAL A 110 -21.09 5.91 -8.59
N ARG A 111 -20.43 6.99 -8.16
CA ARG A 111 -20.96 7.99 -7.25
C ARG A 111 -22.22 8.67 -7.80
N ALA A 112 -22.25 9.01 -9.08
CA ALA A 112 -23.43 9.58 -9.72
C ALA A 112 -24.60 8.58 -9.78
N GLN A 113 -24.32 7.29 -10.03
CA GLN A 113 -25.32 6.22 -10.01
C GLN A 113 -25.90 5.96 -8.62
N LEU A 114 -25.11 6.15 -7.56
CA LEU A 114 -25.55 5.97 -6.18
C LEU A 114 -26.54 7.07 -5.72
N CYS A 115 -26.43 8.28 -6.28
CA CYS A 115 -27.24 9.44 -5.88
C CYS A 115 -28.78 9.20 -5.94
N PRO A 116 -29.38 8.72 -7.05
CA PRO A 116 -30.82 8.44 -7.07
C PRO A 116 -31.25 7.40 -6.03
N LEU A 117 -30.42 6.39 -5.75
CA LEU A 117 -30.71 5.36 -4.74
C LEU A 117 -30.73 5.93 -3.31
N LEU A 118 -29.87 6.92 -3.02
CA LEU A 118 -29.87 7.62 -1.74
C LEU A 118 -31.10 8.50 -1.55
N LYS A 119 -31.56 9.16 -2.63
CA LYS A 119 -32.82 9.94 -2.63
C LYS A 119 -34.02 9.02 -2.39
N LEU A 120 -34.07 7.87 -3.07
CA LEU A 120 -35.11 6.86 -2.87
C LEU A 120 -35.16 6.39 -1.41
N LYS A 121 -34.01 6.12 -0.79
CA LYS A 121 -33.92 5.73 0.63
C LYS A 121 -34.52 6.79 1.56
N GLN A 122 -34.28 8.07 1.27
CA GLN A 122 -34.79 9.17 2.10
C GLN A 122 -36.29 9.32 1.98
N SER A 123 -36.85 9.20 0.78
CA SER A 123 -38.30 9.26 0.57
C SER A 123 -39.05 8.06 1.17
N MET A 124 -38.36 6.94 1.42
CA MET A 124 -38.93 5.68 1.87
C MET A 124 -38.67 5.36 3.35
N ARG A 125 -38.12 6.29 4.14
CA ARG A 125 -37.74 6.03 5.54
C ARG A 125 -38.89 5.51 6.41
N ASP A 126 -40.12 5.92 6.09
CA ASP A 126 -41.35 5.56 6.83
C ASP A 126 -42.32 4.71 6.00
N LYS A 127 -41.92 4.25 4.80
CA LYS A 127 -42.77 3.49 3.87
C LYS A 127 -42.18 2.11 3.59
N LEU A 128 -43.04 1.09 3.53
CA LEU A 128 -42.65 -0.25 3.09
C LEU A 128 -42.19 -0.21 1.63
N LEU A 129 -40.97 -0.68 1.38
CA LEU A 129 -40.41 -0.79 0.04
C LEU A 129 -41.18 -1.84 -0.77
N ARG A 130 -41.54 -1.49 -2.01
CA ARG A 130 -42.05 -2.44 -3.00
C ARG A 130 -40.93 -3.36 -3.43
N ILE A 131 -41.27 -4.59 -3.87
CA ILE A 131 -40.30 -5.60 -4.32
C ILE A 131 -39.32 -5.06 -5.39
N LYS A 132 -39.79 -4.19 -6.28
CA LYS A 132 -38.92 -3.54 -7.30
C LYS A 132 -37.88 -2.61 -6.65
N GLU A 133 -38.30 -1.79 -5.70
CA GLU A 133 -37.44 -0.86 -4.96
C GLU A 133 -36.44 -1.62 -4.08
N THR A 134 -36.84 -2.77 -3.51
CA THR A 134 -35.91 -3.65 -2.76
C THR A 134 -34.79 -4.19 -3.67
N LYS A 135 -35.11 -4.58 -4.91
CA LYS A 135 -34.10 -5.03 -5.88
C LYS A 135 -33.15 -3.90 -6.29
N GLU A 136 -33.67 -2.71 -6.52
CA GLU A 136 -32.85 -1.52 -6.80
C GLU A 136 -31.97 -1.17 -5.60
N PHE A 137 -32.49 -1.30 -4.38
CA PHE A 137 -31.73 -1.06 -3.16
C PHE A 137 -30.58 -2.07 -2.97
N ALA A 138 -30.74 -3.32 -3.40
CA ALA A 138 -29.65 -4.30 -3.39
C ALA A 138 -28.50 -3.91 -4.35
N THR A 139 -28.75 -3.11 -5.38
CA THR A 139 -27.67 -2.59 -6.25
C THR A 139 -26.82 -1.53 -5.54
N LYS A 140 -27.38 -0.83 -4.55
CA LYS A 140 -26.67 0.18 -3.74
C LYS A 140 -25.43 -0.42 -3.06
N ASP A 141 -25.57 -1.60 -2.47
CA ASP A 141 -24.48 -2.23 -1.70
C ASP A 141 -23.35 -2.65 -2.65
N LYS A 142 -23.67 -3.13 -3.86
CA LYS A 142 -22.68 -3.44 -4.90
C LYS A 142 -21.91 -2.20 -5.37
N LEU A 143 -22.59 -1.05 -5.54
CA LEU A 143 -21.92 0.19 -5.93
C LEU A 143 -21.02 0.73 -4.82
N LEU A 144 -21.40 0.55 -3.55
CA LEU A 144 -20.56 0.92 -2.41
C LEU A 144 -19.31 0.04 -2.31
N GLU A 145 -19.47 -1.27 -2.55
CA GLU A 145 -18.35 -2.22 -2.66
C GLU A 145 -17.41 -1.84 -3.81
N GLU A 146 -17.95 -1.55 -5.01
CA GLU A 146 -17.14 -1.10 -6.16
C GLU A 146 -16.37 0.20 -5.85
N ILE A 147 -17.00 1.18 -5.18
CA ILE A 147 -16.29 2.40 -4.73
C ILE A 147 -15.16 2.03 -3.76
N SER A 148 -15.43 1.15 -2.80
CA SER A 148 -14.44 0.71 -1.81
C SER A 148 -13.25 0.02 -2.48
N ASP A 149 -13.51 -0.86 -3.44
CA ASP A 149 -12.48 -1.57 -4.21
C ASP A 149 -11.63 -0.61 -5.06
N LEU A 150 -12.27 0.34 -5.76
CA LEU A 150 -11.57 1.32 -6.58
C LEU A 150 -10.73 2.30 -5.73
N GLU A 151 -11.23 2.68 -4.55
CA GLU A 151 -10.47 3.47 -3.59
C GLU A 151 -9.31 2.62 -3.05
N GLY A 152 -9.53 1.37 -2.66
CA GLY A 152 -8.49 0.44 -2.22
C GLY A 152 -7.40 0.19 -3.27
N ALA A 153 -7.76 0.03 -4.54
CA ALA A 153 -6.82 -0.10 -5.65
C ALA A 153 -5.99 1.18 -5.89
N SER A 154 -6.49 2.33 -5.42
CA SER A 154 -5.77 3.60 -5.49
C SER A 154 -4.66 3.71 -4.44
N ARG A 155 -4.62 2.85 -3.42
CA ARG A 155 -3.62 2.86 -2.35
C ARG A 155 -2.19 2.73 -2.88
N GLY A 156 -1.27 3.47 -2.25
CA GLY A 156 0.17 3.34 -2.47
C GLY A 156 0.74 2.08 -1.83
N TRP A 157 1.90 1.61 -2.28
CA TRP A 157 2.49 0.35 -1.76
C TRP A 157 2.96 0.45 -0.32
N PHE A 158 3.40 1.63 0.12
CA PHE A 158 3.93 1.86 1.47
C PHE A 158 2.98 2.64 2.36
N GLU A 159 1.77 2.91 1.88
CA GLU A 159 0.81 3.75 2.57
C GLU A 159 0.24 3.03 3.79
N GLU A 160 0.54 3.55 4.98
CA GLU A 160 -0.03 3.05 6.23
C GLU A 160 -1.55 3.22 6.21
N ASP A 161 -2.29 2.29 6.83
CA ASP A 161 -3.77 2.32 6.84
C ASP A 161 -4.30 3.68 7.30
N ASN A 162 -3.78 4.20 8.41
CA ASN A 162 -4.21 5.46 8.98
C ASN A 162 -3.92 6.67 8.07
N ALA A 163 -2.76 6.67 7.41
CA ALA A 163 -2.37 7.73 6.47
C ALA A 163 -3.28 7.70 5.23
N PHE A 164 -3.54 6.51 4.70
CA PHE A 164 -4.44 6.29 3.57
C PHE A 164 -5.88 6.72 3.90
N GLU A 165 -6.40 6.33 5.07
CA GLU A 165 -7.74 6.73 5.51
C GLU A 165 -7.89 8.24 5.67
N ALA A 166 -6.88 8.89 6.29
CA ALA A 166 -6.86 10.33 6.44
C ALA A 166 -6.84 11.04 5.08
N TRP A 167 -6.01 10.55 4.15
CA TRP A 167 -5.97 11.06 2.78
C TRP A 167 -7.28 10.86 2.04
N LEU A 168 -7.87 9.66 2.11
CA LEU A 168 -9.11 9.31 1.43
C LEU A 168 -10.27 10.16 1.94
N ARG A 169 -10.33 10.41 3.26
CA ARG A 169 -11.26 11.35 3.89
C ARG A 169 -11.10 12.75 3.30
N ASN A 170 -9.88 13.28 3.26
CA ASN A 170 -9.60 14.60 2.69
C ASN A 170 -9.95 14.67 1.19
N SER A 171 -9.77 13.59 0.45
CA SER A 171 -10.13 13.47 -0.97
C SER A 171 -11.64 13.49 -1.18
N ARG A 172 -12.38 12.75 -0.34
CA ARG A 172 -13.85 12.74 -0.32
C ARG A 172 -14.42 14.12 0.04
N GLU A 173 -13.84 14.80 1.02
CA GLU A 173 -14.25 16.16 1.43
C GLU A 173 -14.02 17.20 0.34
N ARG A 174 -12.84 17.18 -0.31
CA ARG A 174 -12.56 18.04 -1.47
C ARG A 174 -13.53 17.78 -2.62
N SER A 175 -13.86 16.51 -2.88
CA SER A 175 -14.84 16.14 -3.92
C SER A 175 -16.25 16.63 -3.58
N ALA A 176 -16.63 16.61 -2.31
CA ALA A 176 -17.91 17.13 -1.85
C ALA A 176 -18.00 18.66 -1.96
N ALA A 177 -16.90 19.36 -1.66
CA ALA A 177 -16.82 20.83 -1.78
C ALA A 177 -16.80 21.30 -3.24
N ALA A 178 -16.18 20.53 -4.14
CA ALA A 178 -16.14 20.83 -5.58
C ALA A 178 -17.45 20.51 -6.33
N GLY A 179 -18.42 19.88 -5.67
CA GLY A 179 -19.73 19.60 -6.23
C GLY A 179 -20.46 20.90 -6.61
N ASN A 180 -20.79 21.04 -7.89
CA ASN A 180 -21.42 22.22 -8.48
C ASN A 180 -22.64 22.71 -7.65
N PRO A 181 -22.69 24.00 -7.23
CA PRO A 181 -23.79 24.55 -6.41
C PRO A 181 -25.16 24.58 -7.13
N ARG A 182 -25.22 24.22 -8.42
CA ARG A 182 -26.47 24.14 -9.19
C ARG A 182 -27.27 22.87 -8.87
N GLY A 183 -27.74 22.76 -7.62
CA GLY A 183 -29.14 22.42 -7.36
C GLY A 183 -29.66 20.99 -7.55
N GLN A 184 -28.85 19.91 -7.44
CA GLN A 184 -29.42 18.54 -7.39
C GLN A 184 -28.82 17.59 -6.32
N GLY A 185 -28.62 18.09 -5.11
CA GLY A 185 -29.11 17.45 -3.87
C GLY A 185 -28.82 15.96 -3.60
N CYS A 186 -27.59 15.48 -3.79
CA CYS A 186 -27.07 14.33 -3.03
C CYS A 186 -25.75 14.74 -2.41
N THR A 187 -25.77 15.21 -1.17
CA THR A 187 -24.51 15.53 -0.50
C THR A 187 -23.85 14.23 -0.07
N TRP A 188 -22.58 14.03 -0.45
CA TRP A 188 -21.78 12.88 -0.03
C TRP A 188 -21.72 12.71 1.50
N ARG A 189 -22.05 13.74 2.27
CA ARG A 189 -22.20 13.66 3.72
C ARG A 189 -23.16 12.56 4.17
N GLN A 190 -24.25 12.29 3.44
CA GLN A 190 -25.19 11.21 3.82
C GLN A 190 -24.71 9.81 3.44
N ALA A 191 -23.89 9.67 2.40
CA ALA A 191 -23.23 8.40 2.05
C ALA A 191 -22.07 8.09 3.00
N ARG A 192 -21.46 9.13 3.58
CA ARG A 192 -20.31 9.08 4.48
C ARG A 192 -20.58 8.25 5.75
N ASP A 193 -21.77 8.40 6.35
CA ASP A 193 -22.15 7.66 7.56
C ASP A 193 -22.26 6.16 7.30
N TRP A 194 -22.67 5.76 6.09
CA TRP A 194 -22.80 4.35 5.71
C TRP A 194 -21.45 3.68 5.43
N ILE A 195 -20.53 4.36 4.74
CA ILE A 195 -19.20 3.82 4.45
C ILE A 195 -18.38 3.65 5.73
N ALA A 196 -18.50 4.57 6.70
CA ALA A 196 -17.83 4.47 7.98
C ALA A 196 -18.29 3.23 8.79
N VAL A 197 -19.61 3.02 8.85
CA VAL A 197 -20.20 1.85 9.53
C VAL A 197 -19.83 0.54 8.84
N HIS A 198 -19.87 0.48 7.52
CA HIS A 198 -19.59 -0.76 6.78
C HIS A 198 -18.12 -1.20 6.92
N ARG A 199 -17.17 -0.26 6.93
CA ARG A 199 -15.75 -0.59 7.14
C ARG A 199 -15.43 -1.04 8.57
N GLN A 200 -16.11 -0.49 9.56
CA GLN A 200 -15.98 -0.96 10.95
C GLN A 200 -16.38 -2.43 11.08
N CYS A 201 -17.38 -2.89 10.33
CA CYS A 201 -17.78 -4.31 10.30
C CYS A 201 -16.78 -5.21 9.56
N CYS A 202 -16.12 -4.71 8.51
CA CYS A 202 -15.11 -5.48 7.75
C CYS A 202 -13.77 -5.60 8.50
N LEU A 203 -13.36 -4.58 9.27
CA LEU A 203 -12.15 -4.62 10.10
C LEU A 203 -12.32 -5.50 11.36
N ALA A 204 -13.56 -5.84 11.73
CA ALA A 204 -13.87 -6.71 12.86
C ALA A 204 -13.81 -8.22 12.55
N HIS A 205 -13.43 -8.62 11.32
CA HIS A 205 -13.21 -10.01 10.95
C HIS A 205 -11.74 -10.25 10.53
N PRO A 206 -10.83 -10.55 11.47
CA PRO A 206 -9.41 -10.80 11.17
C PRO A 206 -9.14 -12.11 10.40
N TRP A 207 -10.17 -12.87 10.02
CA TRP A 207 -10.01 -14.27 9.60
C TRP A 207 -10.77 -14.58 8.31
N ARG A 208 -10.14 -14.32 7.16
CA ARG A 208 -10.42 -15.10 5.93
C ARG A 208 -9.28 -15.08 4.91
N PHE A 209 -8.04 -15.22 5.37
CA PHE A 209 -7.01 -15.88 4.57
C PHE A 209 -6.60 -17.15 5.31
N GLY A 210 -7.25 -18.26 4.94
CA GLY A 210 -6.84 -19.60 5.33
C GLY A 210 -5.51 -19.94 4.67
N GLY A 211 -4.43 -19.46 5.27
CA GLY A 211 -3.11 -20.07 5.15
C GLY A 211 -2.99 -21.08 6.29
N GLN A 212 -3.17 -22.35 5.96
CA GLN A 212 -2.92 -23.48 6.85
C GLN A 212 -1.44 -23.45 7.22
N ALA A 213 -1.10 -22.88 8.36
CA ALA A 213 0.24 -22.96 8.92
C ALA A 213 0.39 -24.34 9.54
N ASP A 214 1.02 -25.25 8.81
CA ASP A 214 1.53 -26.50 9.34
C ASP A 214 2.57 -26.19 10.45
N ARG A 215 2.10 -26.43 11.68
CA ARG A 215 2.72 -26.99 12.89
C ARG A 215 4.17 -26.65 13.30
N PRO A 216 4.40 -26.60 14.64
CA PRO A 216 5.67 -26.26 15.26
C PRO A 216 6.66 -27.44 15.19
N TRP A 217 7.92 -27.11 14.94
CA TRP A 217 9.06 -27.99 15.13
C TRP A 217 9.49 -27.89 16.60
N GLU A 218 8.81 -28.62 17.48
CA GLU A 218 9.45 -29.08 18.71
C GLU A 218 9.97 -30.49 18.44
N GLU A 219 11.29 -30.66 18.56
CA GLU A 219 11.96 -31.82 19.17
C GLU A 219 13.45 -31.76 18.86
N GLY A 220 14.30 -31.81 19.90
CA GLY A 220 15.72 -32.04 19.71
C GLY A 220 16.69 -31.49 20.76
N ILE A 221 16.35 -31.47 22.05
CA ILE A 221 17.37 -31.45 23.10
C ILE A 221 17.93 -32.88 23.19
N GLY A 222 19.04 -33.14 22.50
CA GLY A 222 19.80 -34.38 22.59
C GLY A 222 21.20 -34.08 23.12
N GLY A 223 21.46 -34.45 24.38
CA GLY A 223 22.76 -34.30 25.01
C GLY A 223 23.80 -35.31 24.53
N LYS A 224 25.07 -34.87 24.55
CA LYS A 224 26.20 -35.53 25.19
C LYS A 224 27.33 -34.53 25.36
#